data_AF-Q55H09-F1
#
_entry.id   AF-Q55H09-F1
#
_cell.length_a   1.000
_cell.length_b   1.000
_cell.length_c   1.000
_cell.angle_alpha   90.00
_cell.angle_beta   90.00
_cell.angle_gamma   90.00
#
_symmetry.space_group_name_H-M   'P 1'
#
loop_
_entity.id
_entity.type
_entity.pdbx_description
1 polymer ?
#
loop_
_entity_poly.entity_id
_entity_poly.type
_entity_poly.pdbx_seq_one_letter_code
_entity_poly.pdbx_strand_id
1 'polypeptide(L)'
;MTGIHKLLPSSAKYKEIWGANQVSKHLSTIKVIPKYIYTALLNKTLVLCKMFGLSRSSDLVKWSFKGLIISTDSIKGLVINAKEQRSGVNEGEPLQVNDISSIVLSTLSSSGIDTGKFKSHSTRSAMASLLLFNNVLFHVVKKMGRWKSNDTVDTFYDKRIIGEKSGGIFIDTVVQIN
;
A
#
# COMPACT_ATOMS: atom_id res chain seq x y z
N MET A 1 -7.35 24.33 -25.21
CA MET A 1 -6.08 24.37 -24.43
C MET A 1 -5.70 22.97 -23.98
N THR A 2 -4.74 22.33 -24.64
CA THR A 2 -4.09 21.12 -24.10
C THR A 2 -3.19 21.57 -22.95
N GLY A 3 -3.60 21.30 -21.70
CA GLY A 3 -2.83 21.74 -20.52
C GLY A 3 -1.40 21.21 -20.54
N ILE A 4 -0.47 21.97 -19.93
CA ILE A 4 0.99 21.70 -19.87
C ILE A 4 1.32 20.25 -19.50
N HIS A 5 0.48 19.61 -18.68
CA HIS A 5 0.60 18.20 -18.31
C HIS A 5 0.58 17.21 -19.50
N LYS A 6 -0.07 17.56 -20.62
CA LYS A 6 -0.04 16.74 -21.85
C LYS A 6 1.28 16.92 -22.62
N LEU A 7 1.90 18.09 -22.54
CA LEU A 7 3.17 18.39 -23.20
C LEU A 7 4.36 17.79 -22.45
N LEU A 8 4.28 17.74 -21.12
CA LEU A 8 5.32 17.21 -20.25
C LEU A 8 4.69 16.25 -19.24
N PRO A 9 4.60 14.95 -19.57
CA PRO A 9 4.10 13.97 -18.62
C PRO A 9 5.02 13.91 -17.39
N SER A 10 4.43 13.64 -16.23
CA SER A 10 5.20 13.46 -15.00
C SER A 10 6.16 12.27 -15.14
N SER A 11 7.43 12.47 -14.81
CA SER A 11 8.41 11.38 -14.81
C SER A 11 8.21 10.47 -13.60
N ALA A 12 8.56 9.20 -13.78
CA ALA A 12 8.55 8.23 -12.69
C ALA A 12 9.60 8.61 -11.64
N LYS A 13 9.18 8.76 -10.38
CA LYS A 13 10.09 9.05 -9.27
C LYS A 13 11.15 7.94 -9.06
N TYR A 14 10.76 6.70 -9.33
CA TYR A 14 11.58 5.52 -9.11
C TYR A 14 11.82 4.80 -10.44
N LYS A 15 13.06 4.38 -10.69
CA LYS A 15 13.40 3.42 -11.75
C LYS A 15 13.34 1.98 -11.26
N GLU A 16 13.54 1.80 -9.96
CA GLU A 16 13.64 0.52 -9.28
C GLU A 16 12.98 0.64 -7.89
N ILE A 17 12.57 -0.49 -7.32
CA ILE A 17 11.82 -0.55 -6.08
C ILE A 17 12.35 -1.65 -5.17
N TRP A 18 12.17 -1.51 -3.86
CA TRP A 18 12.54 -2.54 -2.89
C TRP A 18 11.58 -3.74 -2.93
N GLY A 19 12.07 -4.92 -2.54
CA GLY A 19 11.27 -6.14 -2.46
C GLY A 19 10.26 -6.12 -1.31
N ALA A 20 8.97 -6.18 -1.63
CA ALA A 20 7.89 -6.12 -0.63
C ALA A 20 7.98 -7.21 0.46
N ASN A 21 8.59 -8.35 0.14
CA ASN A 21 8.83 -9.45 1.09
C ASN A 21 9.69 -9.04 2.29
N GLN A 22 10.62 -8.10 2.13
CA GLN A 22 11.49 -7.63 3.21
C GLN A 22 10.68 -7.03 4.37
N VAL A 23 9.68 -6.20 4.03
CA VAL A 23 8.78 -5.61 5.03
C VAL A 23 7.83 -6.67 5.59
N SER A 24 7.29 -7.56 4.76
CA SER A 24 6.44 -8.65 5.23
C SER A 24 7.15 -9.56 6.24
N LYS A 25 8.42 -9.91 5.99
CA LYS A 25 9.28 -10.67 6.92
C LYS A 25 9.47 -9.92 8.22
N HIS A 26 9.84 -8.64 8.16
CA HIS A 26 9.97 -7.81 9.36
C HIS A 26 8.65 -7.76 10.17
N LEU A 27 7.52 -7.53 9.51
CA LEU A 27 6.22 -7.49 10.19
C LEU A 27 5.87 -8.83 10.86
N SER A 28 6.33 -9.96 10.32
CA SER A 28 6.12 -11.29 10.91
C SER A 28 6.89 -11.49 12.22
N THR A 29 8.02 -10.80 12.43
CA THR A 29 8.82 -10.91 13.66
C THR A 29 8.26 -10.10 14.82
N ILE A 30 7.36 -9.15 14.55
CA ILE A 30 6.69 -8.34 15.58
C ILE A 30 5.76 -9.25 16.40
N LYS A 31 6.24 -9.66 17.58
CA LYS A 31 5.48 -10.40 18.59
C LYS A 31 4.52 -9.45 19.30
N VAL A 32 3.24 -9.85 19.38
CA VAL A 32 2.23 -9.13 20.18
C VAL A 32 2.45 -9.51 21.64
N ILE A 33 3.25 -8.74 22.37
CA ILE A 33 3.55 -8.97 23.79
C ILE A 33 2.73 -8.01 24.65
N PRO A 34 2.06 -8.50 25.74
CA PRO A 34 1.69 -7.80 26.97
C PRO A 34 1.69 -6.27 26.97
N LYS A 35 2.94 -5.83 26.94
CA LYS A 35 3.46 -4.54 27.35
C LYS A 35 3.40 -3.47 26.25
N TYR A 36 3.15 -3.84 24.99
CA TYR A 36 3.19 -2.93 23.84
C TYR A 36 2.01 -3.11 22.86
N ILE A 37 0.92 -3.73 23.31
CA ILE A 37 0.05 -4.53 22.42
C ILE A 37 -0.66 -3.73 21.33
N TYR A 38 -1.35 -2.64 21.68
CA TYR A 38 -2.37 -2.13 20.75
C TYR A 38 -1.77 -1.29 19.63
N THR A 39 -0.79 -0.43 19.94
CA THR A 39 -0.18 0.45 18.93
C THR A 39 0.70 -0.32 17.95
N ALA A 40 1.50 -1.27 18.43
CA ALA A 40 2.34 -2.11 17.57
C ALA A 40 1.50 -2.98 16.64
N LEU A 41 0.43 -3.60 17.17
CA LEU A 41 -0.51 -4.39 16.38
C LEU A 41 -1.26 -3.51 15.37
N LEU A 42 -1.73 -2.34 15.78
CA LEU A 42 -2.42 -1.39 14.90
C LEU A 42 -1.49 -0.92 13.77
N ASN A 43 -0.25 -0.56 14.07
CA ASN A 43 0.74 -0.16 13.08
C ASN A 43 1.03 -1.28 12.08
N LYS A 44 1.21 -2.52 12.58
CA LYS A 44 1.40 -3.71 11.73
C LYS A 44 0.20 -3.91 10.80
N THR A 45 -1.02 -3.90 11.33
CA THR A 45 -2.25 -4.03 10.55
C THR A 45 -2.36 -2.91 9.50
N LEU A 46 -2.09 -1.67 9.88
CA LEU A 46 -2.15 -0.50 9.00
C LEU A 46 -1.15 -0.60 7.84
N VAL A 47 0.08 -1.04 8.10
CA VAL A 47 1.09 -1.23 7.04
C VAL A 47 0.70 -2.38 6.12
N LEU A 48 0.21 -3.50 6.66
CA LEU A 48 -0.28 -4.63 5.86
C LEU A 48 -1.42 -4.17 4.95
N CYS A 49 -2.44 -3.50 5.50
CA CYS A 49 -3.54 -2.96 4.74
C CYS A 49 -3.08 -1.96 3.66
N LYS A 50 -2.08 -1.14 3.94
CA LYS A 50 -1.53 -0.22 2.94
C LYS A 50 -0.90 -0.97 1.76
N MET A 51 -0.08 -1.97 2.07
CA MET A 51 0.65 -2.76 1.09
C MET A 51 -0.32 -3.61 0.27
N PHE A 52 -1.09 -4.48 0.92
CA PHE A 52 -2.05 -5.37 0.29
C PHE A 52 -3.29 -4.67 -0.26
N GLY A 53 -3.63 -3.46 0.20
CA GLY A 53 -4.67 -2.66 -0.43
C GLY A 53 -4.16 -1.81 -1.58
N LEU A 54 -2.86 -1.89 -1.93
CA LEU A 54 -2.17 -0.95 -2.83
C LEU A 54 -2.61 0.49 -2.57
N SER A 55 -2.76 0.90 -1.32
CA SER A 55 -3.55 2.08 -0.93
C SER A 55 -2.70 3.34 -0.70
N ARG A 56 -3.21 4.51 -1.07
CA ARG A 56 -2.59 5.80 -0.67
C ARG A 56 -2.82 6.00 0.81
N SER A 57 -1.97 6.82 1.45
CA SER A 57 -2.18 7.17 2.86
C SER A 57 -3.51 7.90 3.05
N SER A 58 -3.91 8.75 2.09
CA SER A 58 -5.22 9.40 2.07
C SER A 58 -6.41 8.45 1.90
N ASP A 59 -6.19 7.26 1.32
CA ASP A 59 -7.26 6.25 1.22
C ASP A 59 -7.52 5.65 2.61
N LEU A 60 -6.46 5.38 3.38
CA LEU A 60 -6.54 4.77 4.71
C LEU A 60 -7.11 5.69 5.79
N VAL A 61 -6.84 7.00 5.73
CA VAL A 61 -7.47 7.99 6.62
C VAL A 61 -9.00 7.98 6.50
N LYS A 62 -9.50 7.66 5.31
CA LYS A 62 -10.93 7.66 4.99
C LYS A 62 -11.56 6.28 5.11
N TRP A 63 -10.79 5.30 5.55
CA TRP A 63 -11.31 3.95 5.68
C TRP A 63 -12.22 3.89 6.91
N SER A 64 -13.44 3.43 6.70
CA SER A 64 -14.39 3.12 7.75
C SER A 64 -14.62 1.61 7.80
N PHE A 65 -14.81 1.09 9.00
CA PHE A 65 -15.35 -0.26 9.18
C PHE A 65 -16.83 -0.37 8.80
N LYS A 66 -17.52 0.78 8.67
CA LYS A 66 -18.92 0.82 8.24
C LYS A 66 -19.04 0.31 6.81
N GLY A 67 -19.85 -0.74 6.62
CA GLY A 67 -20.07 -1.36 5.31
C GLY A 67 -18.97 -2.34 4.89
N LEU A 68 -18.09 -2.75 5.80
CA LEU A 68 -17.24 -3.91 5.55
C LEU A 68 -18.10 -5.19 5.56
N ILE A 69 -18.00 -5.95 4.49
CA ILE A 69 -18.53 -7.30 4.36
C ILE A 69 -17.34 -8.24 4.61
N ILE A 70 -17.38 -8.93 5.74
CA ILE A 70 -16.36 -9.90 6.13
C ILE A 70 -16.92 -11.30 5.86
N SER A 71 -16.22 -12.06 5.03
CA SER A 71 -16.42 -13.50 4.84
C SER A 71 -15.20 -14.27 5.30
N THR A 72 -15.28 -15.61 5.29
CA THR A 72 -14.15 -16.50 5.58
C THR A 72 -12.93 -16.19 4.73
N ASP A 73 -13.16 -15.89 3.45
CA ASP A 73 -12.08 -15.78 2.46
C ASP A 73 -11.87 -14.34 1.94
N SER A 74 -12.65 -13.37 2.42
CA SER A 74 -12.55 -12.00 1.91
C SER A 74 -13.01 -10.93 2.89
N ILE A 75 -12.39 -9.75 2.79
CA ILE A 75 -12.86 -8.53 3.43
C ILE A 75 -13.13 -7.53 2.30
N LYS A 76 -14.41 -7.18 2.12
CA LYS A 76 -14.87 -6.27 1.07
C LYS A 76 -15.39 -5.00 1.73
N GLY A 77 -15.15 -3.84 1.12
CA GLY A 77 -15.63 -2.56 1.63
C GLY A 77 -15.71 -1.51 0.55
N LEU A 78 -16.59 -0.54 0.75
CA LEU A 78 -16.64 0.65 -0.09
C LEU A 78 -15.43 1.54 0.23
N VAL A 79 -14.56 1.75 -0.76
CA VAL A 79 -13.51 2.77 -0.66
C VAL A 79 -14.08 4.08 -1.21
N ILE A 80 -14.57 4.92 -0.32
CA ILE A 80 -15.12 6.25 -0.68
C ILE A 80 -14.00 7.08 -1.30
N ASN A 81 -14.28 7.71 -2.44
CA ASN A 81 -13.26 8.46 -3.17
C ASN A 81 -12.71 9.61 -2.32
N ALA A 82 -11.39 9.79 -2.36
CA ALA A 82 -10.68 10.80 -1.58
C ALA A 82 -11.13 12.25 -1.87
N LYS A 83 -11.94 12.50 -2.91
CA LYS A 83 -12.45 13.84 -3.24
C LYS A 83 -13.77 14.21 -2.54
N GLU A 84 -14.57 13.25 -2.09
CA GLU A 84 -15.96 13.53 -1.68
C GLU A 84 -16.12 13.85 -0.18
N GLN A 85 -15.31 13.28 0.72
CA GLN A 85 -15.30 13.68 2.14
C GLN A 85 -14.23 14.74 2.41
N ARG A 86 -14.57 16.02 2.25
CA ARG A 86 -13.76 17.16 2.73
C ARG A 86 -14.37 17.88 3.93
N SER A 87 -15.50 17.42 4.47
CA SER A 87 -16.17 18.12 5.56
C SER A 87 -16.84 17.14 6.52
N GLY A 88 -16.42 17.16 7.77
CA GLY A 88 -17.00 16.37 8.86
C GLY A 88 -16.02 16.30 10.02
N VAL A 89 -16.15 17.23 10.97
CA VAL A 89 -15.52 17.15 12.29
C VAL A 89 -16.25 16.04 13.05
N ASN A 90 -15.63 14.87 13.18
CA ASN A 90 -16.08 13.84 14.11
C ASN A 90 -15.15 13.89 15.31
N GLU A 91 -15.72 13.81 16.52
CA GLU A 91 -14.98 13.79 17.78
C GLU A 91 -13.98 12.61 17.82
N GLY A 92 -12.75 12.90 18.27
CA GLY A 92 -11.57 12.05 18.11
C GLY A 92 -10.85 12.35 16.81
N GLU A 93 -9.72 13.08 16.87
CA GLU A 93 -8.95 13.46 15.68
C GLU A 93 -8.61 12.20 14.85
N PRO A 94 -9.13 12.08 13.61
CA PRO A 94 -8.81 10.94 12.77
C PRO A 94 -7.31 10.93 12.47
N LEU A 95 -6.72 9.74 12.32
CA LEU A 95 -5.33 9.61 11.86
C LEU A 95 -5.13 10.48 10.62
N GLN A 96 -4.14 11.36 10.65
CA GLN A 96 -3.83 12.23 9.54
C GLN A 96 -2.98 11.47 8.51
N VAL A 97 -2.96 11.99 7.28
CA VAL A 97 -2.11 11.43 6.20
C VAL A 97 -0.64 11.36 6.62
N ASN A 98 -0.21 12.32 7.44
CA ASN A 98 1.15 12.39 7.97
C ASN A 98 1.42 11.27 8.99
N ASP A 99 0.46 10.95 9.87
CA ASP A 99 0.61 9.88 10.86
C ASP A 99 0.82 8.53 10.18
N ILE A 100 -0.04 8.23 9.19
CA ILE A 100 0.08 7.02 8.37
C ILE A 100 1.43 7.00 7.63
N SER A 101 1.87 8.14 7.11
CA SER A 101 3.14 8.24 6.41
C SER A 101 4.32 7.99 7.35
N SER A 102 4.29 8.53 8.57
CA SER A 102 5.29 8.33 9.61
C SER A 102 5.36 6.89 10.09
N ILE A 103 4.21 6.25 10.35
CA ILE A 103 4.12 4.82 10.72
C ILE A 103 4.77 3.96 9.63
N VAL A 104 4.39 4.18 8.37
CA VAL A 104 4.93 3.42 7.24
C VAL A 104 6.43 3.65 7.11
N LEU A 105 6.90 4.90 7.16
CA LEU A 105 8.32 5.21 7.06
C LEU A 105 9.13 4.56 8.20
N SER A 106 8.62 4.59 9.43
CA SER A 106 9.24 3.90 10.55
C SER A 106 9.35 2.40 10.29
N THR A 107 8.28 1.74 9.84
CA THR A 107 8.31 0.32 9.48
C THR A 107 9.26 0.02 8.34
N LEU A 108 9.30 0.85 7.29
CA LEU A 108 10.26 0.70 6.19
C LEU A 108 11.69 0.77 6.71
N SER A 109 11.99 1.78 7.54
CA SER A 109 13.31 1.96 8.15
C SER A 109 13.70 0.75 9.01
N SER A 110 12.80 0.27 9.88
CA SER A 110 13.03 -0.92 10.71
C SER A 110 13.15 -2.21 9.92
N SER A 111 12.61 -2.24 8.69
CA SER A 111 12.77 -3.37 7.77
C SER A 111 14.07 -3.30 6.98
N GLY A 112 14.89 -2.24 7.14
CA GLY A 112 16.14 -2.05 6.38
C GLY A 112 15.96 -1.39 5.01
N ILE A 113 14.83 -0.71 4.78
CA ILE A 113 14.61 0.08 3.55
C ILE A 113 15.15 1.50 3.75
N ASP A 114 15.96 1.98 2.81
CA ASP A 114 16.46 3.35 2.80
C ASP A 114 15.31 4.34 2.60
N THR A 115 14.88 4.98 3.70
CA THR A 115 13.81 5.98 3.71
C THR A 115 14.25 7.35 3.20
N GLY A 116 15.55 7.58 2.99
CA GLY A 116 16.07 8.73 2.24
C GLY A 116 15.62 8.65 0.78
N LYS A 117 15.81 7.49 0.16
CA LYS A 117 15.38 7.17 -1.21
C LYS A 117 13.89 6.88 -1.33
N PHE A 118 13.36 5.95 -0.54
CA PHE A 118 12.00 5.44 -0.67
C PHE A 118 11.06 6.05 0.37
N LYS A 119 9.97 6.70 -0.10
CA LYS A 119 8.99 7.33 0.79
C LYS A 119 7.77 6.43 0.98
N SER A 120 6.85 6.78 1.90
CA SER A 120 5.64 5.99 2.19
C SER A 120 4.86 5.54 0.94
N HIS A 121 4.80 6.37 -0.12
CA HIS A 121 4.14 6.04 -1.38
C HIS A 121 4.78 4.86 -2.15
N SER A 122 6.07 4.59 -1.92
CA SER A 122 6.82 3.50 -2.58
C SER A 122 6.24 2.11 -2.30
N THR A 123 5.55 1.93 -1.16
CA THR A 123 4.82 0.69 -0.81
C THR A 123 3.88 0.22 -1.91
N ARG A 124 3.21 1.16 -2.60
CA ARG A 124 2.32 0.83 -3.72
C ARG A 124 3.09 0.21 -4.87
N SER A 125 4.20 0.83 -5.28
CA SER A 125 5.04 0.31 -6.36
C SER A 125 5.68 -1.03 -5.97
N ALA A 126 6.14 -1.17 -4.71
CA ALA A 126 6.80 -2.37 -4.22
C ALA A 126 5.86 -3.58 -4.26
N MET A 127 4.64 -3.43 -3.72
CA MET A 127 3.66 -4.51 -3.74
C MET A 127 3.11 -4.77 -5.14
N ALA A 128 2.86 -3.72 -5.94
CA ALA A 128 2.39 -3.90 -7.32
C ALA A 128 3.39 -4.69 -8.16
N SER A 129 4.67 -4.32 -8.08
CA SER A 129 5.75 -5.03 -8.77
C SER A 129 5.87 -6.48 -8.28
N LEU A 130 5.71 -6.74 -6.98
CA LEU A 130 5.72 -8.11 -6.45
C LEU A 130 4.56 -8.95 -7.00
N LEU A 131 3.34 -8.40 -7.04
CA LEU A 131 2.17 -9.10 -7.56
C LEU A 131 2.34 -9.44 -9.05
N LEU A 132 2.80 -8.46 -9.85
CA LEU A 132 3.08 -8.67 -11.28
C LEU A 132 4.21 -9.69 -11.50
N PHE A 133 5.27 -9.63 -10.69
CA PHE A 133 6.37 -10.59 -10.73
C PHE A 133 5.90 -12.03 -10.43
N ASN A 134 4.87 -12.19 -9.60
CA ASN A 134 4.26 -13.48 -9.26
C ASN A 134 3.06 -13.83 -10.18
N ASN A 135 3.00 -13.26 -11.39
CA ASN A 135 1.99 -13.56 -12.41
C ASN A 135 0.53 -13.26 -12.02
N VAL A 136 0.29 -12.38 -11.04
CA VAL A 136 -1.07 -11.87 -10.82
C VAL A 136 -1.47 -11.05 -12.05
N LEU A 137 -2.67 -11.32 -12.59
CA LEU A 137 -3.13 -10.71 -13.83
C LEU A 137 -3.07 -9.18 -13.75
N PHE A 138 -2.48 -8.57 -14.78
CA PHE A 138 -2.25 -7.11 -14.83
C PHE A 138 -3.53 -6.30 -14.55
N HIS A 139 -4.66 -6.72 -15.13
CA HIS A 139 -5.94 -6.04 -14.94
C HIS A 139 -6.45 -6.12 -13.49
N VAL A 140 -6.13 -7.19 -12.75
CA VAL A 140 -6.45 -7.35 -11.32
C VAL A 140 -5.61 -6.38 -10.51
N VAL A 141 -4.28 -6.36 -10.72
CA VAL A 141 -3.36 -5.43 -10.05
C VAL A 141 -3.74 -3.97 -10.34
N LYS A 142 -4.13 -3.67 -11.59
CA LYS A 142 -4.64 -2.34 -11.99
C LYS A 142 -5.91 -1.95 -11.26
N LYS A 143 -6.89 -2.86 -11.18
CA LYS A 143 -8.17 -2.65 -10.49
C LYS A 143 -7.94 -2.42 -8.99
N MET A 144 -7.11 -3.26 -8.37
CA MET A 144 -6.72 -3.18 -6.96
C MET A 144 -6.01 -1.86 -6.63
N GLY A 145 -5.06 -1.44 -7.47
CA GLY A 145 -4.38 -0.15 -7.34
C GLY A 145 -5.24 1.07 -7.70
N ARG A 146 -6.42 0.87 -8.28
CA ARG A 146 -7.33 1.93 -8.76
C ARG A 146 -6.64 2.89 -9.74
N TRP A 147 -5.85 2.35 -10.67
CA TRP A 147 -5.17 3.14 -11.70
C TRP A 147 -6.00 3.28 -12.96
N LYS A 148 -5.96 4.49 -13.55
CA LYS A 148 -6.82 4.87 -14.68
C LYS A 148 -6.42 4.18 -15.99
N SER A 149 -5.11 4.11 -16.28
CA SER A 149 -4.58 3.56 -17.53
C SER A 149 -3.52 2.51 -17.26
N ASN A 150 -3.23 1.68 -18.26
CA ASN A 150 -2.14 0.71 -18.21
C ASN A 150 -0.80 1.45 -18.11
N ASP A 151 -0.62 2.52 -18.91
CA ASP A 151 0.56 3.39 -18.87
C ASP A 151 0.85 3.94 -17.46
N THR A 152 -0.19 4.18 -16.65
CA THR A 152 0.00 4.63 -15.26
C THR A 152 0.71 3.55 -14.44
N VAL A 153 0.33 2.29 -14.62
CA VAL A 153 0.92 1.15 -13.92
C VAL A 153 2.36 0.99 -14.38
N ASP A 154 2.58 0.87 -15.68
CA ASP A 154 3.91 0.66 -16.27
C ASP A 154 4.88 1.80 -15.91
N THR A 155 4.41 3.05 -16.02
CA THR A 155 5.25 4.22 -15.77
C THR A 155 5.53 4.43 -14.29
N PHE A 156 4.58 4.23 -13.38
CA PHE A 156 4.75 4.69 -11.98
C PHE A 156 4.81 3.57 -10.93
N TYR A 157 4.30 2.38 -11.21
CA TYR A 157 4.08 1.35 -10.19
C TYR A 157 4.75 0.02 -10.47
N ASP A 158 4.78 -0.44 -11.73
CA ASP A 158 5.58 -1.59 -12.14
C ASP A 158 7.05 -1.17 -12.28
N LYS A 159 7.89 -1.71 -11.40
CA LYS A 159 9.29 -1.29 -11.25
C LYS A 159 10.16 -2.50 -11.06
N ARG A 160 11.39 -2.41 -11.55
CA ARG A 160 12.42 -3.42 -11.30
C ARG A 160 12.63 -3.59 -9.79
N ILE A 161 12.36 -4.78 -9.27
CA ILE A 161 12.57 -5.12 -7.85
C ILE A 161 14.07 -5.33 -7.57
N ILE A 162 14.57 -4.66 -6.53
CA ILE A 162 15.89 -4.82 -5.95
C ILE A 162 15.79 -5.74 -4.72
N GLY A 163 16.74 -6.65 -4.58
CA GLY A 163 16.82 -7.56 -3.45
C GLY A 163 15.95 -8.81 -3.64
N GLU A 164 15.44 -9.33 -2.54
CA GLU A 164 14.74 -10.62 -2.50
C GLU A 164 13.37 -10.54 -3.20
N LYS A 165 13.24 -11.30 -4.29
CA LYS A 165 12.01 -11.38 -5.12
C LYS A 165 11.07 -12.51 -4.70
N SER A 166 11.63 -13.57 -4.11
CA SER A 166 10.94 -14.84 -3.83
C SER A 166 10.97 -15.15 -2.33
N GLY A 167 10.04 -15.98 -1.84
CA GLY A 167 10.04 -16.42 -0.43
C GLY A 167 9.23 -15.56 0.55
N GLY A 168 8.26 -14.79 0.05
CA GLY A 168 7.28 -14.11 0.90
C GLY A 168 6.13 -15.03 1.28
N ILE A 169 5.75 -15.03 2.57
CA ILE A 169 4.74 -15.90 3.20
C ILE A 169 3.32 -15.79 2.58
N PHE A 170 3.04 -14.81 1.72
CA PHE A 170 1.66 -14.40 1.41
C PHE A 170 1.22 -14.48 -0.06
N ILE A 171 2.10 -14.89 -0.98
CA ILE A 171 1.71 -14.95 -2.41
C ILE A 171 0.68 -16.05 -2.68
N ASP A 172 0.67 -17.13 -1.91
CA ASP A 172 -0.30 -18.22 -2.05
C ASP A 172 -1.74 -17.79 -1.71
N THR A 173 -1.91 -16.78 -0.86
CA THR A 173 -3.24 -16.29 -0.43
C THR A 173 -3.88 -15.34 -1.45
N VAL A 174 -3.08 -14.52 -2.15
CA VAL A 174 -3.62 -13.50 -3.07
C VAL A 174 -4.16 -14.12 -4.36
N VAL A 175 -3.60 -15.28 -4.78
CA VAL A 175 -4.03 -16.00 -5.99
C VAL A 175 -5.47 -16.54 -5.89
N GLN A 176 -6.03 -16.69 -4.68
CA GLN A 176 -7.39 -17.17 -4.49
C GLN A 176 -8.48 -16.08 -4.58
N ILE A 177 -8.11 -14.80 -4.69
CA ILE A 177 -9.08 -13.70 -4.83
C ILE A 177 -9.32 -13.45 -6.34
N ASN A 178 -10.05 -14.37 -6.98
CA ASN A 178 -10.67 -14.15 -8.30
C ASN A 178 -12.20 -14.22 -8.17
#